data_AF-P43547-F1
#
_entry.id   AF-P43547-F1
#
_cell.length_a   1.000
_cell.length_b   1.000
_cell.length_c   1.000
_cell.angle_alpha   90.00
_cell.angle_beta   90.00
_cell.angle_gamma   90.00
#
_symmetry.space_group_name_H-M   'P 1'
#
loop_
_entity.id
_entity.type
_entity.pdbx_description
1 polymer ?
#
loop_
_entity_poly.entity_id
_entity_poly.type
_entity_poly.pdbx_seq_one_letter_code
_entity_poly.pdbx_strand_id
1 'polypeptide(L)'
;MADLFAPAPEPSTELGRLRVLSKSAGIRVSPLILGGMSIGDAWSEILGSMSKERAFELLDAFYEAGGNFIDTANNYQNEQSEAWIGEWMVSRKLRDQIVIATKFTTDYKKYDVGGGKSANYCGNHKRSLHVSVRDSLRKLQTDWIDILYVHWWDYMSSIEEVMDSLHILVQQARSSIWVCLIRLPGLFLRQITTLNLMVKPLLASIKVNGTC
;
A
#
# COMPACT_ATOMS: atom_id res chain seq x y z
N MET A 1 -10.85 9.17 -40.36
CA MET A 1 -10.06 7.91 -40.33
C MET A 1 -8.58 8.13 -39.99
N ALA A 2 -7.94 9.26 -40.34
CA ALA A 2 -6.52 9.47 -40.04
C ALA A 2 -6.16 9.44 -38.54
N ASP A 3 -7.10 9.81 -37.67
CA ASP A 3 -6.87 9.93 -36.23
C ASP A 3 -6.78 8.58 -35.48
N LEU A 4 -7.31 7.49 -36.06
CA LEU A 4 -7.33 6.19 -35.38
C LEU A 4 -5.93 5.59 -35.16
N PHE A 5 -4.97 5.97 -36.00
CA PHE A 5 -3.59 5.51 -35.95
C PHE A 5 -2.60 6.61 -35.52
N ALA A 6 -3.11 7.76 -35.05
CA ALA A 6 -2.25 8.78 -34.48
C ALA A 6 -1.55 8.22 -33.22
N PRO A 7 -0.26 8.56 -32.98
CA PRO A 7 0.39 8.20 -31.72
C PRO A 7 -0.42 8.71 -30.52
N ALA A 8 -0.37 7.96 -29.42
CA ALA A 8 -0.96 8.43 -28.17
C ALA A 8 -0.35 9.81 -27.80
N PRO A 9 -1.16 10.74 -27.27
CA PRO A 9 -0.65 12.03 -26.84
C PRO A 9 0.44 11.85 -25.77
N GLU A 10 1.48 12.68 -25.82
CA GLU A 10 2.48 12.72 -24.77
C GLU A 10 1.83 13.17 -23.44
N PRO A 11 2.27 12.61 -22.30
CA PRO A 11 1.75 13.03 -21.00
C PRO A 11 2.10 14.50 -20.73
N SER A 12 1.24 15.18 -19.96
CA SER A 12 1.42 16.59 -19.57
C SER A 12 2.70 16.83 -18.76
N THR A 13 3.13 15.82 -18.00
CA THR A 13 4.37 15.85 -17.21
C THR A 13 5.09 14.51 -17.26
N GLU A 14 6.36 14.48 -16.81
CA GLU A 14 7.14 13.25 -16.68
C GLU A 14 6.52 12.23 -15.71
N LEU A 15 5.64 12.66 -14.81
CA LEU A 15 4.91 11.77 -13.91
C LEU A 15 3.95 10.84 -14.65
N GLY A 16 3.39 11.30 -15.78
CA GLY A 16 2.53 10.49 -16.65
C GLY A 16 3.27 9.48 -17.53
N ARG A 17 4.61 9.47 -17.55
CA ARG A 17 5.40 8.42 -18.23
C ARG A 17 5.45 7.15 -17.38
N LEU A 18 4.34 6.40 -17.38
CA LEU A 18 4.16 5.20 -16.56
C LEU A 18 5.18 4.11 -16.89
N ARG A 19 5.57 3.35 -15.86
CA ARG A 19 6.54 2.24 -15.94
C ARG A 19 5.91 0.94 -15.46
N VAL A 20 6.43 -0.18 -15.96
CA VAL A 20 6.07 -1.51 -15.46
C VAL A 20 6.65 -1.69 -14.06
N LEU A 21 5.82 -2.05 -13.07
CA LEU A 21 6.26 -2.18 -11.68
C LEU A 21 7.38 -3.20 -11.48
N SER A 22 7.27 -4.39 -12.08
CA SER A 22 8.34 -5.39 -12.08
C SER A 22 8.20 -6.39 -13.23
N LYS A 23 9.23 -7.21 -13.48
CA LYS A 23 9.19 -8.24 -14.52
C LYS A 23 8.04 -9.24 -14.34
N SER A 24 7.63 -9.49 -13.10
CA SER A 24 6.51 -10.38 -12.75
C SER A 24 5.19 -9.63 -12.54
N ALA A 25 5.22 -8.30 -12.39
CA ALA A 25 4.04 -7.48 -12.13
C ALA A 25 3.81 -6.48 -13.27
N GLY A 26 2.85 -6.82 -14.13
CA GLY A 26 2.46 -6.02 -15.30
C GLY A 26 1.67 -4.75 -14.97
N ILE A 27 1.52 -4.35 -13.71
CA ILE A 27 0.85 -3.10 -13.35
C ILE A 27 1.71 -1.89 -13.74
N ARG A 28 1.05 -0.80 -14.16
CA ARG A 28 1.69 0.42 -14.68
C ARG A 28 1.60 1.50 -13.62
N VAL A 29 2.75 2.00 -13.19
CA VAL A 29 2.86 2.95 -12.08
C VAL A 29 3.62 4.19 -12.51
N SER A 30 3.28 5.33 -11.94
CA SER A 30 4.03 6.57 -12.08
C SER A 30 5.46 6.38 -11.55
N PRO A 31 6.46 7.06 -12.13
CA PRO A 31 7.86 6.93 -11.71
C PRO A 31 8.10 7.43 -10.28
N LEU A 32 7.20 8.28 -9.76
CA LEU A 32 7.17 8.72 -8.37
C LEU A 32 5.88 8.23 -7.70
N ILE A 33 5.99 7.94 -6.41
CA ILE A 33 4.90 7.45 -5.56
C ILE A 33 4.54 8.57 -4.58
N LEU A 34 3.26 8.90 -4.46
CA LEU A 34 2.80 9.86 -3.47
C LEU A 34 2.66 9.17 -2.10
N GLY A 35 3.49 9.58 -1.14
CA GLY A 35 3.39 9.12 0.24
C GLY A 35 2.26 9.82 1.00
N GLY A 36 1.35 9.04 1.57
CA GLY A 36 0.17 9.50 2.29
C GLY A 36 0.39 9.75 3.79
N MET A 37 1.63 9.72 4.28
CA MET A 37 1.93 9.92 5.71
C MET A 37 1.46 11.28 6.25
N SER A 38 1.49 12.32 5.41
CA SER A 38 1.03 13.66 5.76
C SER A 38 -0.47 13.89 5.53
N ILE A 39 -1.19 12.93 4.94
CA ILE A 39 -2.62 13.05 4.65
C ILE A 39 -3.40 12.75 5.93
N GLY A 40 -3.76 13.80 6.67
CA GLY A 40 -4.48 13.74 7.95
C GLY A 40 -4.08 14.88 8.88
N ASP A 41 -4.83 15.06 9.96
CA ASP A 41 -4.60 16.11 10.96
C ASP A 41 -4.28 15.57 12.37
N ALA A 42 -4.42 14.27 12.59
CA ALA A 42 -4.24 13.64 13.89
C ALA A 42 -2.81 13.72 14.45
N TRP A 43 -1.80 13.84 13.60
CA TRP A 43 -0.39 13.99 13.98
C TRP A 43 0.13 15.41 13.74
N SER A 44 -0.75 16.41 13.80
CA SER A 44 -0.43 17.81 13.55
C SER A 44 0.72 18.34 14.43
N GLU A 45 0.87 17.83 15.64
CA GLU A 45 1.99 18.18 16.54
C GLU A 45 3.36 17.69 16.04
N ILE A 46 3.40 16.62 15.23
CA ILE A 46 4.65 15.96 14.78
C ILE A 46 4.96 16.31 13.32
N LEU A 47 3.94 16.37 12.45
CA LEU A 47 4.11 16.52 11.00
C LEU A 47 3.57 17.86 10.46
N GLY A 48 2.99 18.70 11.31
CA GLY A 48 2.23 19.88 10.88
C GLY A 48 0.80 19.55 10.48
N SER A 49 -0.03 20.58 10.35
CA SER A 49 -1.45 20.42 10.00
C SER A 49 -1.66 20.34 8.48
N MET A 50 -2.38 19.31 8.04
CA MET A 50 -2.94 19.22 6.69
C MET A 50 -4.46 19.15 6.80
N SER A 51 -5.16 20.17 6.31
CA SER A 51 -6.62 20.09 6.22
C SER A 51 -7.03 19.08 5.15
N LYS A 52 -8.24 18.56 5.26
CA LYS A 52 -8.78 17.61 4.28
C LYS A 52 -8.88 18.22 2.88
N GLU A 53 -9.24 19.49 2.79
CA GLU A 53 -9.33 20.25 1.54
C GLU A 53 -7.95 20.32 0.86
N ARG A 54 -6.90 20.65 1.63
CA ARG A 54 -5.52 20.68 1.13
C ARG A 54 -5.01 19.30 0.71
N ALA A 55 -5.39 18.26 1.45
CA ALA A 55 -5.07 16.89 1.06
C ALA A 55 -5.72 16.52 -0.28
N PHE A 56 -6.98 16.91 -0.49
CA PHE A 56 -7.69 16.65 -1.74
C PHE A 56 -7.11 17.47 -2.90
N GLU A 57 -6.74 18.74 -2.68
CA GLU A 57 -6.01 19.56 -3.65
C GLU A 57 -4.68 18.92 -4.07
N LEU A 58 -3.91 18.38 -3.11
CA LEU A 58 -2.65 17.69 -3.37
C LEU A 58 -2.88 16.42 -4.21
N LEU A 59 -3.87 15.61 -3.84
CA LEU A 59 -4.21 14.38 -4.55
C LEU A 59 -4.70 14.66 -5.98
N ASP A 60 -5.51 15.70 -6.16
CA ASP A 60 -5.96 16.16 -7.49
C ASP A 60 -4.77 16.62 -8.33
N ALA A 61 -3.89 17.46 -7.77
CA ALA A 61 -2.70 17.93 -8.49
C ALA A 61 -1.76 16.77 -8.89
N PHE A 62 -1.59 15.77 -8.02
CA PHE A 62 -0.82 14.57 -8.32
C PHE A 62 -1.44 13.76 -9.47
N TYR A 63 -2.76 13.55 -9.42
CA TYR A 63 -3.49 12.81 -10.45
C TYR A 63 -3.48 13.54 -11.80
N GLU A 64 -3.75 14.84 -11.84
CA GLU A 64 -3.75 15.65 -13.07
C GLU A 64 -2.35 15.77 -13.71
N ALA A 65 -1.29 15.65 -12.91
CA ALA A 65 0.07 15.55 -13.42
C ALA A 65 0.39 14.17 -14.06
N GLY A 66 -0.51 13.20 -13.96
CA GLY A 66 -0.35 11.82 -14.46
C GLY A 66 0.11 10.82 -13.40
N GLY A 67 0.11 11.21 -12.13
CA GLY A 67 0.44 10.35 -11.00
C GLY A 67 -0.68 9.35 -10.73
N ASN A 68 -0.33 8.07 -10.56
CA ASN A 68 -1.33 7.03 -10.32
C ASN A 68 -0.98 6.09 -9.17
N PHE A 69 0.16 6.30 -8.48
CA PHE A 69 0.60 5.42 -7.42
C PHE A 69 0.64 6.15 -6.07
N ILE A 70 -0.23 5.74 -5.15
CA ILE A 70 -0.35 6.28 -3.80
C ILE A 70 0.05 5.20 -2.79
N ASP A 71 0.91 5.56 -1.83
CA ASP A 71 1.36 4.71 -0.74
C ASP A 71 0.89 5.27 0.60
N THR A 72 0.14 4.48 1.38
CA THR A 72 -0.30 4.83 2.73
C THR A 72 0.05 3.71 3.71
N ALA A 73 -0.45 3.76 4.95
CA ALA A 73 -0.34 2.68 5.92
C ALA A 73 -1.54 2.70 6.86
N ASN A 74 -1.87 1.53 7.41
CA ASN A 74 -2.98 1.36 8.35
C ASN A 74 -2.96 2.33 9.54
N ASN A 75 -1.77 2.76 9.98
CA ASN A 75 -1.59 3.62 11.14
C ASN A 75 -1.45 5.11 10.83
N TYR A 76 -1.25 5.51 9.57
CA TYR A 76 -0.93 6.90 9.25
C TYR A 76 -2.07 7.84 9.68
N GLN A 77 -1.68 8.88 10.43
CA GLN A 77 -2.59 9.91 10.94
C GLN A 77 -3.75 9.32 11.73
N ASN A 78 -3.48 8.33 12.60
CA ASN A 78 -4.51 7.61 13.37
C ASN A 78 -5.64 7.13 12.45
N GLU A 79 -5.28 6.39 11.39
CA GLU A 79 -6.18 5.85 10.36
C GLU A 79 -6.79 6.87 9.38
N GLN A 80 -6.62 8.19 9.58
CA GLN A 80 -7.22 9.20 8.72
C GLN A 80 -6.69 9.18 7.28
N SER A 81 -5.41 8.84 7.08
CA SER A 81 -4.81 8.82 5.74
C SER A 81 -5.56 7.89 4.79
N GLU A 82 -5.79 6.64 5.22
CA GLU A 82 -6.58 5.68 4.43
C GLU A 82 -8.02 6.15 4.22
N ALA A 83 -8.64 6.75 5.26
CA ALA A 83 -10.02 7.22 5.18
C ALA A 83 -10.18 8.37 4.17
N TRP A 84 -9.27 9.35 4.20
CA TRP A 84 -9.30 10.52 3.32
C TRP A 84 -8.97 10.13 1.88
N ILE A 85 -7.97 9.27 1.65
CA ILE A 85 -7.65 8.74 0.31
C ILE A 85 -8.84 7.94 -0.24
N GLY A 86 -9.50 7.11 0.58
CA GLY A 86 -10.70 6.37 0.20
C GLY A 86 -11.83 7.27 -0.25
N GLU A 87 -12.15 8.31 0.53
CA GLU A 87 -13.18 9.27 0.18
C GLU A 87 -12.84 10.08 -1.08
N TRP A 88 -11.58 10.48 -1.23
CA TRP A 88 -11.09 11.13 -2.45
C TRP A 88 -11.29 10.24 -3.68
N MET A 89 -10.88 8.97 -3.63
CA MET A 89 -11.05 8.03 -4.74
C MET A 89 -12.52 7.81 -5.12
N VAL A 90 -13.40 7.63 -4.13
CA VAL A 90 -14.84 7.42 -4.35
C VAL A 90 -15.49 8.66 -4.96
N SER A 91 -15.22 9.85 -4.41
CA SER A 91 -15.82 11.11 -4.88
C SER A 91 -15.47 11.44 -6.33
N ARG A 92 -14.29 11.02 -6.82
CA ARG A 92 -13.82 11.25 -8.20
C ARG A 92 -13.92 10.01 -9.11
N LYS A 93 -14.41 8.88 -8.59
CA LYS A 93 -14.52 7.60 -9.31
C LYS A 93 -13.19 7.12 -9.91
N LEU A 94 -12.10 7.24 -9.14
CA LEU A 94 -10.73 7.00 -9.61
C LEU A 94 -10.18 5.62 -9.26
N ARG A 95 -10.95 4.75 -8.59
CA ARG A 95 -10.40 3.50 -8.00
C ARG A 95 -9.64 2.65 -9.02
N ASP A 96 -10.16 2.48 -10.23
CA ASP A 96 -9.55 1.63 -11.26
C ASP A 96 -8.32 2.27 -11.92
N GLN A 97 -8.11 3.58 -11.72
CA GLN A 97 -7.00 4.34 -12.28
C GLN A 97 -5.84 4.49 -11.31
N ILE A 98 -6.10 4.31 -10.01
CA ILE A 98 -5.13 4.48 -8.93
C ILE A 98 -4.64 3.12 -8.44
N VAL A 99 -3.32 2.98 -8.37
CA VAL A 99 -2.62 1.92 -7.68
C VAL A 99 -2.48 2.30 -6.22
N ILE A 100 -3.19 1.60 -5.33
CA ILE A 100 -3.12 1.83 -3.90
C ILE A 100 -2.21 0.82 -3.22
N ALA A 101 -1.18 1.33 -2.53
CA ALA A 101 -0.41 0.56 -1.58
C ALA A 101 -0.77 0.93 -0.14
N THR A 102 -0.87 -0.08 0.71
CA THR A 102 -0.93 0.12 2.16
C THR A 102 -0.01 -0.85 2.89
N LYS A 103 0.15 -0.66 4.19
CA LYS A 103 1.03 -1.45 5.05
C LYS A 103 0.30 -1.86 6.31
N PHE A 104 0.69 -3.00 6.85
CA PHE A 104 0.27 -3.46 8.18
C PHE A 104 1.49 -3.72 9.06
N THR A 105 1.25 -4.14 10.31
CA THR A 105 2.19 -4.49 11.39
C THR A 105 2.41 -3.41 12.45
N THR A 106 2.18 -2.14 12.16
CA THR A 106 2.17 -1.10 13.21
C THR A 106 0.91 -1.23 14.07
N ASP A 107 1.05 -1.03 15.39
CA ASP A 107 -0.07 -0.92 16.34
C ASP A 107 -0.97 0.30 16.04
N TYR A 108 -1.84 0.14 15.05
CA TYR A 108 -2.66 1.24 14.52
C TYR A 108 -3.88 1.55 15.39
N LYS A 109 -4.30 0.63 16.28
CA LYS A 109 -5.44 0.85 17.18
C LYS A 109 -5.08 1.41 18.54
N LYS A 110 -3.79 1.60 18.85
CA LYS A 110 -3.32 2.16 20.13
C LYS A 110 -4.02 3.46 20.52
N TYR A 111 -4.31 4.34 19.56
CA TYR A 111 -4.96 5.64 19.82
C TYR A 111 -6.45 5.53 20.19
N ASP A 112 -7.11 4.45 19.76
CA ASP A 112 -8.56 4.21 19.91
C ASP A 112 -8.86 3.32 21.12
N VAL A 113 -8.23 2.14 21.19
CA VAL A 113 -8.48 1.16 22.28
C VAL A 113 -7.52 1.29 23.46
N GLY A 114 -6.43 2.05 23.31
CA GLY A 114 -5.37 2.18 24.31
C GLY A 114 -4.30 1.07 24.25
N GLY A 115 -3.06 1.41 24.60
CA GLY A 115 -1.88 0.54 24.43
C GLY A 115 -1.87 -0.79 25.19
N GLY A 116 -2.77 -0.99 26.16
CA GLY A 116 -2.93 -2.26 26.87
C GLY A 116 -3.90 -3.25 26.19
N LYS A 117 -4.69 -2.78 25.21
CA LYS A 117 -5.74 -3.58 24.55
C LYS A 117 -5.47 -3.79 23.06
N SER A 118 -4.41 -3.18 22.53
CA SER A 118 -4.12 -3.13 21.10
C SER A 118 -3.12 -4.20 20.62
N ALA A 119 -2.67 -5.11 21.49
CA ALA A 119 -1.60 -6.07 21.18
C ALA A 119 -1.82 -6.90 19.90
N ASN A 120 -3.07 -7.31 19.61
CA ASN A 120 -3.41 -8.10 18.41
C ASN A 120 -3.63 -7.26 17.14
N TYR A 121 -3.49 -5.93 17.20
CA TYR A 121 -3.52 -5.02 16.05
C TYR A 121 -2.10 -4.66 15.56
N CYS A 122 -1.08 -5.31 16.13
CA CYS A 122 0.34 -5.12 15.85
C CYS A 122 0.98 -6.44 15.40
N GLY A 123 2.14 -6.36 14.76
CA GLY A 123 2.94 -7.52 14.39
C GLY A 123 2.48 -8.23 13.11
N ASN A 124 3.19 -9.30 12.77
CA ASN A 124 3.16 -9.98 11.48
C ASN A 124 2.23 -11.19 11.48
N HIS A 125 1.79 -11.63 12.66
CA HIS A 125 0.94 -12.79 12.83
C HIS A 125 -0.37 -12.68 12.04
N LYS A 126 -0.95 -13.84 11.71
CA LYS A 126 -2.13 -13.96 10.84
C LYS A 126 -3.32 -13.11 11.30
N ARG A 127 -3.49 -12.91 12.62
CA ARG A 127 -4.57 -12.12 13.20
C ARG A 127 -4.42 -10.63 12.89
N SER A 128 -3.25 -10.03 13.11
CA SER A 128 -3.00 -8.62 12.77
C SER A 128 -3.13 -8.38 11.27
N LEU A 129 -2.60 -9.29 10.45
CA LEU A 129 -2.77 -9.21 8.99
C LEU A 129 -4.26 -9.13 8.61
N HIS A 130 -5.07 -10.08 9.07
CA HIS A 130 -6.48 -10.15 8.72
C HIS A 130 -7.26 -8.91 9.18
N VAL A 131 -7.07 -8.50 10.44
CA VAL A 131 -7.78 -7.35 11.01
C VAL A 131 -7.35 -6.04 10.34
N SER A 132 -6.04 -5.88 10.07
CA SER A 132 -5.50 -4.71 9.38
C SER A 132 -6.05 -4.60 7.95
N VAL A 133 -5.99 -5.68 7.17
CA VAL A 133 -6.48 -5.66 5.79
C VAL A 133 -7.98 -5.37 5.72
N ARG A 134 -8.78 -6.01 6.58
CA ARG A 134 -10.23 -5.73 6.68
C ARG A 134 -10.49 -4.25 6.97
N ASP A 135 -9.77 -3.68 7.94
CA ASP A 135 -9.97 -2.29 8.34
C ASP A 135 -9.45 -1.31 7.28
N SER A 136 -8.33 -1.62 6.60
CA SER A 136 -7.80 -0.82 5.48
C SER A 136 -8.76 -0.80 4.30
N LEU A 137 -9.31 -1.94 3.88
CA LEU A 137 -10.31 -2.02 2.80
C LEU A 137 -11.55 -1.15 3.11
N ARG A 138 -12.04 -1.22 4.35
CA ARG A 138 -13.17 -0.39 4.82
C ARG A 138 -12.84 1.10 4.75
N LYS A 139 -11.66 1.52 5.18
CA LYS A 139 -11.25 2.94 5.18
C LYS A 139 -10.98 3.47 3.78
N LEU A 140 -10.32 2.68 2.94
CA LEU A 140 -10.06 2.99 1.53
C LEU A 140 -11.31 2.89 0.65
N GLN A 141 -12.43 2.40 1.20
CA GLN A 141 -13.71 2.25 0.50
C GLN A 141 -13.58 1.43 -0.80
N THR A 142 -12.86 0.31 -0.72
CA THR A 142 -12.59 -0.55 -1.88
C THR A 142 -12.57 -2.02 -1.51
N ASP A 143 -12.76 -2.89 -2.51
CA ASP A 143 -12.78 -4.34 -2.36
C ASP A 143 -11.39 -4.99 -2.54
N TRP A 144 -10.37 -4.24 -2.97
CA TRP A 144 -9.01 -4.76 -3.13
C TRP A 144 -7.91 -3.74 -2.85
N ILE A 145 -6.72 -4.24 -2.53
CA ILE A 145 -5.47 -3.48 -2.37
C ILE A 145 -4.53 -3.94 -3.48
N ASP A 146 -3.88 -3.02 -4.19
CA ASP A 146 -2.97 -3.38 -5.28
C ASP A 146 -1.63 -3.88 -4.74
N ILE A 147 -1.10 -3.22 -3.70
CA ILE A 147 0.14 -3.63 -3.04
C ILE A 147 -0.02 -3.59 -1.51
N LEU A 148 0.28 -4.71 -0.85
CA LEU A 148 0.33 -4.79 0.61
C LEU A 148 1.76 -4.97 1.08
N TYR A 149 2.20 -4.07 1.95
CA TYR A 149 3.52 -4.12 2.56
C TYR A 149 3.47 -4.71 3.97
N VAL A 150 4.41 -5.61 4.27
CA VAL A 150 4.83 -5.85 5.66
C VAL A 150 5.68 -4.67 6.08
N HIS A 151 5.15 -3.79 6.94
CA HIS A 151 5.77 -2.50 7.26
C HIS A 151 7.03 -2.68 8.11
N TRP A 152 6.94 -3.56 9.10
CA TRP A 152 7.99 -3.93 10.03
C TRP A 152 8.09 -5.44 10.14
N TRP A 153 9.30 -5.96 10.23
CA TRP A 153 9.50 -7.37 10.57
C TRP A 153 9.42 -7.54 12.10
N ASP A 154 8.47 -8.34 12.58
CA ASP A 154 8.47 -8.82 13.96
C ASP A 154 9.19 -10.18 14.06
N TYR A 155 9.78 -10.44 15.22
CA TYR A 155 10.45 -11.72 15.52
C TYR A 155 9.56 -12.66 16.35
N MET A 156 8.28 -12.32 16.48
CA MET A 156 7.32 -13.08 17.30
C MET A 156 6.54 -14.09 16.45
N SER A 157 6.37 -13.80 15.16
CA SER A 157 5.70 -14.68 14.20
C SER A 157 6.72 -15.52 13.46
N SER A 158 6.42 -16.81 13.21
CA SER A 158 7.29 -17.63 12.36
C SER A 158 7.21 -17.18 10.90
N ILE A 159 8.26 -17.45 10.13
CA ILE A 159 8.27 -17.14 8.69
C ILE A 159 7.16 -17.91 7.99
N GLU A 160 6.98 -19.17 8.36
CA GLU A 160 5.95 -20.06 7.82
C GLU A 160 4.57 -19.44 8.02
N GLU A 161 4.24 -18.95 9.23
CA GLU A 161 2.95 -18.31 9.49
C GLU A 161 2.75 -17.05 8.63
N VAL A 162 3.77 -16.21 8.53
CA VAL A 162 3.70 -14.97 7.74
C VAL A 162 3.53 -15.29 6.26
N MET A 163 4.32 -16.22 5.71
CA MET A 163 4.26 -16.58 4.30
C MET A 163 2.95 -17.30 3.95
N ASP A 164 2.47 -18.22 4.78
CA ASP A 164 1.21 -18.92 4.57
C ASP A 164 0.02 -17.96 4.64
N SER A 165 0.03 -17.03 5.61
CA SER A 165 -1.05 -16.05 5.77
C SER A 165 -1.10 -15.05 4.61
N LEU A 166 0.05 -14.59 4.11
CA LEU A 166 0.15 -13.75 2.92
C LEU A 166 -0.27 -14.51 1.66
N HIS A 167 0.13 -15.79 1.52
CA HIS A 167 -0.29 -16.63 0.40
C HIS A 167 -1.81 -16.81 0.37
N ILE A 168 -2.42 -17.17 1.50
CA ILE A 168 -3.88 -17.31 1.62
C ILE A 168 -4.58 -16.00 1.28
N LEU A 169 -4.07 -14.86 1.76
CA LEU A 169 -4.64 -13.56 1.44
C LEU A 169 -4.64 -13.30 -0.07
N VAL A 170 -3.53 -13.60 -0.75
CA VAL A 170 -3.43 -13.40 -2.21
C VAL A 170 -4.38 -14.33 -2.96
N GLN A 171 -4.55 -15.58 -2.51
CA GLN A 171 -5.49 -16.53 -3.11
C GLN A 171 -6.97 -16.13 -2.90
N GLN A 172 -7.27 -15.45 -1.79
CA GLN A 172 -8.63 -15.00 -1.45
C GLN A 172 -8.97 -13.62 -2.04
N ALA A 173 -7.97 -12.86 -2.47
CA ALA A 173 -8.19 -11.53 -3.01
C ALA A 173 -8.99 -11.61 -4.31
N ARG A 174 -10.00 -10.73 -4.43
CA ARG A 174 -10.83 -10.63 -5.66
C ARG A 174 -10.04 -10.10 -6.85
N SER A 175 -8.99 -9.34 -6.57
CA SER A 175 -8.09 -8.73 -7.56
C SER A 175 -6.64 -9.05 -7.19
N SER A 176 -5.74 -8.84 -8.16
CA SER A 176 -4.31 -9.08 -7.96
C SER A 176 -3.75 -8.19 -6.84
N ILE A 177 -3.41 -8.80 -5.71
CA ILE A 177 -2.68 -8.15 -4.62
C ILE A 177 -1.22 -8.57 -4.71
N TRP A 178 -0.33 -7.58 -4.82
CA TRP A 178 1.11 -7.80 -4.75
C TRP A 178 1.56 -7.63 -3.31
N VAL A 179 2.20 -8.64 -2.76
CA VAL A 179 2.75 -8.55 -1.40
C VAL A 179 4.23 -8.21 -1.50
N CYS A 180 4.64 -7.17 -0.80
CA CYS A 180 6.03 -6.76 -0.73
C CYS A 180 6.51 -6.69 0.72
N LEU A 181 7.71 -7.22 0.95
CA LEU A 181 8.32 -7.31 2.26
C LEU A 181 9.40 -6.22 2.35
N ILE A 182 9.15 -5.17 3.13
CA ILE A 182 10.10 -4.08 3.32
C ILE A 182 10.85 -4.31 4.64
N ARG A 183 12.13 -3.90 4.71
CA ARG A 183 12.97 -3.94 5.93
C ARG A 183 13.16 -5.34 6.52
N LEU A 184 13.23 -6.38 5.67
CA LEU A 184 13.61 -7.73 6.11
C LEU A 184 15.09 -7.78 6.51
N PRO A 185 15.45 -8.38 7.65
CA PRO A 185 16.83 -8.72 7.94
C PRO A 185 17.35 -9.73 6.90
N GLY A 186 18.61 -9.60 6.47
CA GLY A 186 19.16 -10.37 5.35
C GLY A 186 19.10 -11.90 5.51
N LEU A 187 19.12 -12.41 6.75
CA LEU A 187 18.96 -13.84 7.05
C LEU A 187 17.57 -14.37 6.64
N PHE A 188 16.52 -13.60 6.91
CA PHE A 188 15.13 -13.95 6.63
C PHE A 188 14.84 -13.89 5.13
N LEU A 189 15.46 -12.95 4.42
CA LEU A 189 15.33 -12.89 2.97
C LEU A 189 15.77 -14.21 2.30
N ARG A 190 16.85 -14.84 2.81
CA ARG A 190 17.29 -16.15 2.30
C ARG A 190 16.26 -17.24 2.58
N GLN A 191 15.74 -17.31 3.81
CA GLN A 191 14.70 -18.29 4.18
C GLN A 191 13.44 -18.13 3.33
N ILE A 192 12.99 -16.89 3.11
CA ILE A 192 11.81 -16.60 2.28
C ILE A 192 12.06 -16.97 0.81
N THR A 193 13.25 -16.71 0.27
CA THR A 193 13.57 -17.17 -1.09
C THR A 193 13.59 -18.70 -1.19
N THR A 194 14.02 -19.40 -0.14
CA THR A 194 13.98 -20.87 -0.08
C THR A 194 12.55 -21.40 0.07
N LEU A 195 11.70 -20.76 0.87
CA LEU A 195 10.28 -21.12 0.99
C LEU A 195 9.48 -20.79 -0.29
N ASN A 196 9.76 -19.67 -0.95
CA ASN A 196 9.12 -19.32 -2.23
C ASN A 196 9.50 -20.26 -3.38
N LEU A 197 10.62 -20.98 -3.29
CA LEU A 197 10.90 -22.10 -4.20
C LEU A 197 9.94 -23.28 -3.99
N MET A 198 9.35 -23.41 -2.79
CA MET A 198 8.32 -24.40 -2.48
C MET A 198 6.89 -23.90 -2.76
N VAL A 199 6.63 -22.58 -2.72
CA VAL A 199 5.32 -21.96 -2.93
C VAL A 199 5.33 -21.03 -4.17
N LYS A 200 5.28 -21.62 -5.37
CA LYS A 200 5.13 -20.88 -6.66
C LYS A 200 3.67 -20.41 -6.88
N PRO A 201 3.40 -19.34 -7.67
CA PRO A 201 4.13 -18.08 -7.84
C PRO A 201 3.13 -16.89 -7.76
N LEU A 202 3.01 -16.24 -6.61
CA LEU A 202 2.23 -14.98 -6.48
C LEU A 202 2.96 -13.89 -5.69
N LEU A 203 4.14 -14.21 -5.13
CA LEU A 203 4.95 -13.28 -4.37
C LEU A 203 6.02 -12.67 -5.27
N ALA A 204 5.71 -11.51 -5.86
CA ALA A 204 6.75 -10.66 -6.44
C ALA A 204 7.52 -9.98 -5.30
N SER A 205 8.72 -10.50 -5.00
CA SER A 205 9.66 -9.77 -4.15
C SER A 205 10.18 -8.57 -4.93
N ILE A 206 9.61 -7.38 -4.67
CA ILE A 206 10.20 -6.12 -5.10
C ILE A 206 11.29 -5.77 -4.10
N LYS A 207 12.55 -6.02 -4.47
CA LYS A 207 13.70 -5.44 -3.76
C LYS A 207 13.75 -3.95 -4.05
N VAL A 208 13.24 -3.13 -3.13
CA VAL A 208 13.61 -1.72 -3.10
C VAL A 208 14.98 -1.65 -2.43
N ASN A 209 16.04 -1.58 -3.22
CA ASN A 209 17.35 -1.16 -2.75
C ASN A 209 17.27 0.33 -2.43
N GLY A 210 16.82 0.67 -1.22
CA GLY A 210 16.79 2.03 -0.71
C GLY A 210 17.23 2.01 0.75
N THR A 211 18.52 2.29 0.96
CA THR A 211 18.99 2.92 2.19
C THR A 211 18.20 4.20 2.41
N CYS A 212 17.97 4.57 3.68
CA CYS A 212 17.54 5.93 4.02
C CYS A 212 18.41 6.97 3.32
#